data_AF-A0A420HFG3-F1
#
_entry.id   AF-A0A420HFG3-F1
#
_cell.length_a   1.000
_cell.length_b   1.000
_cell.length_c   1.000
_cell.angle_alpha   90.00
_cell.angle_beta   90.00
_cell.angle_gamma   90.00
#
_symmetry.space_group_name_H-M   'P 1'
#
loop_
_entity.id
_entity.type
_entity.pdbx_description
1 polymer ?
#
loop_
_entity_poly.entity_id
_entity_poly.type
_entity_poly.pdbx_seq_one_letter_code
_entity_poly.pdbx_strand_id
1 'polypeptide(L)'
;MPLTILTDYQVKYLLNNLSKSEVHTLQDSMRYALHEYATGASSSQISTDDQPNRTMVSTRNGKTTLFMPAVTTGSIGMKVITLNTPSPYTGSSANKSNSQLDASPEGALTLMTAEGKPFAFINSKEITAFRTAITSTLLVSRRTKVKVLTCFGCGRQAYWHVRLTLLLRGSTIKKVHFINRDFSNRSAALMKEFLDFDPEVRKREGWPDTTFDLTSLRFGDIEKTLKVLVRAADVIFCATPSTVPLFDPAILTNNEGRKRARLIIAIGSYSPNMIELPPEIIDQAIRPQAANHVFHRRAEEGGAIIVDTLSCLRDAGELVEANVRADRTVELGELVMLEYMENEQALADDYDDEILQPQASNESIPGPSHNIPRGVFRRDSVDSCSSGPALSKLPSRKSSMNLHKPPSSKQTSNRPRRSSENSNMRGRKSSISEGLNPRNRNSSILSLRSKKTQNDLENKLSRWLSGGNVIYKSVGIGLMDLVSGINIVRLAIEKGIGTTVSDF
;
A
#
# COMPACT_ATOMS: atom_id res chain seq x y z
N MET A 1 16.22 19.67 -20.33
CA MET A 1 15.99 19.42 -18.88
C MET A 1 17.02 18.38 -18.52
N PRO A 2 17.84 18.56 -17.47
CA PRO A 2 18.90 17.61 -17.19
C PRO A 2 18.32 16.24 -16.81
N LEU A 3 19.03 15.16 -17.16
CA LEU A 3 18.69 13.79 -16.80
C LEU A 3 19.31 13.43 -15.44
N THR A 4 18.50 13.01 -14.48
CA THR A 4 18.97 12.48 -13.18
C THR A 4 19.08 10.96 -13.23
N ILE A 5 20.29 10.44 -13.04
CA ILE A 5 20.58 8.99 -12.99
C ILE A 5 20.78 8.57 -11.53
N LEU A 6 20.06 7.52 -11.10
CA LEU A 6 20.14 6.97 -9.74
C LEU A 6 20.51 5.47 -9.75
N THR A 7 21.67 5.16 -9.19
CA THR A 7 22.13 3.78 -8.96
C THR A 7 21.37 3.09 -7.83
N ASP A 8 21.38 1.76 -7.77
CA ASP A 8 20.72 0.98 -6.70
C ASP A 8 21.23 1.38 -5.30
N TYR A 9 22.55 1.61 -5.17
CA TYR A 9 23.16 2.09 -3.92
C TYR A 9 22.61 3.46 -3.51
N GLN A 10 22.51 4.42 -4.44
CA GLN A 10 21.97 5.76 -4.16
C GLN A 10 20.48 5.70 -3.78
N VAL A 11 19.68 4.88 -4.49
CA VAL A 11 18.26 4.65 -4.13
C VAL A 11 18.16 4.02 -2.75
N LYS A 12 18.92 2.96 -2.46
CA LYS A 12 18.94 2.30 -1.14
C LYS A 12 19.31 3.26 -0.01
N TYR A 13 20.34 4.08 -0.24
CA TYR A 13 20.82 5.07 0.72
C TYR A 13 19.76 6.15 0.98
N LEU A 14 19.19 6.74 -0.08
CA LEU A 14 18.15 7.76 0.02
C LEU A 14 16.94 7.24 0.82
N LEU A 15 16.44 6.05 0.46
CA LEU A 15 15.23 5.48 1.04
C LEU A 15 15.40 5.03 2.51
N ASN A 16 16.62 4.64 2.92
CA ASN A 16 16.88 4.28 4.31
C ASN A 16 17.04 5.49 5.24
N ASN A 17 17.44 6.63 4.68
CA ASN A 17 17.64 7.90 5.37
C ASN A 17 16.45 8.86 5.20
N LEU A 18 15.25 8.32 4.97
CA LEU A 18 14.01 9.10 5.01
C LEU A 18 13.63 9.41 6.47
N SER A 19 13.27 10.66 6.72
CA SER A 19 12.58 11.09 7.93
C SER A 19 11.10 10.70 7.91
N LYS A 20 10.46 10.73 9.08
CA LYS A 20 9.03 10.43 9.21
C LYS A 20 8.14 11.41 8.44
N SER A 21 8.51 12.69 8.38
CA SER A 21 7.83 13.70 7.57
C SER A 21 7.95 13.42 6.07
N GLU A 22 9.15 13.06 5.58
CA GLU A 22 9.32 12.67 4.17
C GLU A 22 8.49 11.43 3.81
N VAL A 23 8.44 10.40 4.68
CA VAL A 23 7.56 9.24 4.45
C VAL A 23 6.09 9.63 4.43
N HIS A 24 5.64 10.58 5.26
CA HIS A 24 4.28 11.09 5.19
C HIS A 24 4.00 11.85 3.88
N THR A 25 4.89 12.71 3.40
CA THR A 25 4.77 13.37 2.08
C THR A 25 4.67 12.35 0.94
N LEU A 26 5.49 11.29 0.98
CA LEU A 26 5.45 10.20 0.02
C LEU A 26 4.15 9.37 0.10
N GLN A 27 3.66 9.11 1.33
CA GLN A 27 2.34 8.50 1.56
C GLN A 27 1.23 9.36 0.98
N ASP A 28 1.26 10.68 1.18
CA ASP A 28 0.25 11.62 0.70
C ASP A 28 0.21 11.65 -0.84
N SER A 29 1.35 11.76 -1.50
CA SER A 29 1.43 11.67 -2.97
C SER A 29 0.89 10.35 -3.51
N MET A 30 1.22 9.22 -2.86
CA MET A 30 0.65 7.92 -3.22
C MET A 30 -0.86 7.86 -2.97
N ARG A 31 -1.33 8.48 -1.88
CA ARG A 31 -2.75 8.55 -1.49
C ARG A 31 -3.59 9.25 -2.53
N TYR A 32 -3.18 10.45 -2.94
CA TYR A 32 -3.89 11.23 -3.96
C TYR A 32 -3.90 10.51 -5.30
N ALA A 33 -2.76 9.98 -5.75
CA ALA A 33 -2.69 9.28 -7.03
C ALA A 33 -3.57 8.02 -7.10
N LEU A 34 -3.59 7.21 -6.04
CA LEU A 34 -4.47 6.04 -5.97
C LEU A 34 -5.95 6.43 -5.90
N HIS A 35 -6.27 7.52 -5.20
CA HIS A 35 -7.65 8.01 -5.11
C HIS A 35 -8.18 8.52 -6.46
N GLU A 36 -7.39 9.32 -7.19
CA GLU A 36 -7.73 9.74 -8.55
C GLU A 36 -7.89 8.52 -9.47
N TYR A 37 -6.95 7.58 -9.44
CA TYR A 37 -7.00 6.34 -10.22
C TYR A 37 -8.25 5.51 -9.95
N ALA A 38 -8.69 5.36 -8.70
CA ALA A 38 -9.86 4.56 -8.35
C ALA A 38 -11.17 5.27 -8.66
N THR A 39 -11.27 6.57 -8.34
CA THR A 39 -12.54 7.33 -8.48
C THR A 39 -12.81 7.86 -9.89
N GLY A 40 -11.77 8.03 -10.73
CA GLY A 40 -11.93 8.55 -12.08
C GLY A 40 -12.59 9.93 -12.12
N ALA A 41 -12.25 10.80 -11.15
CA ALA A 41 -12.86 12.12 -11.00
C ALA A 41 -12.82 12.90 -12.32
N SER A 42 -13.85 13.70 -12.61
CA SER A 42 -14.03 14.36 -13.92
C SER A 42 -12.99 15.42 -14.28
N SER A 43 -12.06 15.70 -13.36
CA SER A 43 -10.86 16.54 -13.54
C SER A 43 -9.57 15.81 -13.16
N SER A 44 -9.60 14.49 -13.02
CA SER A 44 -8.44 13.71 -12.54
C SER A 44 -7.30 13.76 -13.53
N GLN A 45 -6.08 13.81 -12.99
CA GLN A 45 -4.87 13.80 -13.83
C GLN A 45 -4.44 12.39 -14.25
N ILE A 46 -5.23 11.37 -13.87
CA ILE A 46 -4.87 9.95 -13.88
C ILE A 46 -6.12 9.12 -14.23
N SER A 47 -6.16 8.52 -15.43
CA SER A 47 -7.19 7.54 -15.82
C SER A 47 -6.71 6.09 -15.63
N THR A 48 -7.64 5.13 -15.68
CA THR A 48 -7.31 3.70 -15.87
C THR A 48 -6.65 3.42 -17.20
N ASP A 49 -7.09 4.13 -18.24
CA ASP A 49 -6.64 3.90 -19.61
C ASP A 49 -5.17 4.37 -19.78
N ASP A 50 -4.73 5.27 -18.90
CA ASP A 50 -3.35 5.73 -18.74
C ASP A 50 -2.45 4.72 -17.99
N GLN A 51 -3.03 3.66 -17.41
CA GLN A 51 -2.32 2.57 -16.73
C GLN A 51 -2.47 1.25 -17.50
N PRO A 52 -1.88 1.12 -18.71
CA PRO A 52 -2.02 -0.07 -19.53
C PRO A 52 -1.47 -1.32 -18.84
N ASN A 53 -2.03 -2.48 -19.20
CA ASN A 53 -1.56 -3.78 -18.68
C ASN A 53 -0.07 -3.99 -18.98
N ARG A 54 0.65 -4.57 -18.00
CA ARG A 54 2.07 -4.95 -18.18
C ARG A 54 2.22 -5.92 -19.35
N THR A 55 3.21 -5.68 -20.20
CA THR A 55 3.56 -6.61 -21.29
C THR A 55 4.62 -7.59 -20.81
N MET A 56 4.39 -8.89 -21.02
CA MET A 56 5.31 -9.97 -20.66
C MET A 56 6.02 -10.49 -21.90
N VAL A 57 7.36 -10.52 -21.87
CA VAL A 57 8.19 -11.10 -22.93
C VAL A 57 9.12 -12.14 -22.32
N SER A 58 8.83 -13.42 -22.56
CA SER A 58 9.67 -14.54 -22.09
C SER A 58 10.66 -14.95 -23.17
N THR A 59 11.95 -14.99 -22.82
CA THR A 59 13.05 -15.39 -23.70
C THR A 59 13.40 -16.87 -23.51
N ARG A 60 13.92 -17.51 -24.57
CA ARG A 60 14.22 -18.96 -24.59
C ARG A 60 15.18 -19.43 -23.48
N ASN A 61 15.98 -18.52 -22.93
CA ASN A 61 16.94 -18.76 -21.85
C ASN A 61 16.33 -18.77 -20.43
N GLY A 62 15.01 -18.80 -20.26
CA GLY A 62 14.37 -18.83 -18.94
C GLY A 62 14.42 -17.49 -18.20
N LYS A 63 14.34 -16.39 -18.95
CA LYS A 63 14.09 -15.06 -18.39
C LYS A 63 12.76 -14.52 -18.90
N THR A 64 12.09 -13.74 -18.07
CA THR A 64 10.86 -13.03 -18.45
C THR A 64 11.02 -11.55 -18.13
N THR A 65 10.93 -10.71 -19.14
CA THR A 65 10.98 -9.26 -19.01
C THR A 65 9.55 -8.69 -18.99
N LEU A 66 9.28 -7.87 -17.98
CA LEU A 66 8.05 -7.13 -17.78
C LEU A 66 8.27 -5.68 -18.21
N PHE A 67 7.43 -5.19 -19.11
CA PHE A 67 7.33 -3.78 -19.45
C PHE A 67 6.08 -3.22 -18.80
N MET A 68 6.22 -2.22 -17.93
CA MET A 68 5.13 -1.62 -17.17
C MET A 68 5.08 -0.11 -17.49
N PRO A 69 4.27 0.29 -18.48
CA PRO A 69 4.04 1.69 -18.79
C PRO A 69 3.09 2.31 -17.75
N ALA A 70 3.20 3.62 -17.57
CA ALA A 70 2.31 4.44 -16.77
C ALA A 70 2.29 5.86 -17.33
N VAL A 71 1.12 6.49 -17.36
CA VAL A 71 0.98 7.88 -17.76
C VAL A 71 0.21 8.64 -16.68
N THR A 72 0.59 9.89 -16.45
CA THR A 72 -0.22 10.91 -15.78
C THR A 72 -0.20 12.17 -16.64
N THR A 73 -1.10 13.11 -16.38
CA THR A 73 -1.22 14.35 -17.18
C THR A 73 0.10 15.12 -17.37
N GLY A 74 1.02 15.05 -16.42
CA GLY A 74 2.32 15.74 -16.48
C GLY A 74 3.54 14.85 -16.77
N SER A 75 3.42 13.52 -16.80
CA SER A 75 4.60 12.64 -16.87
C SER A 75 4.30 11.23 -17.38
N ILE A 76 5.29 10.64 -18.02
CA ILE A 76 5.27 9.26 -18.54
C ILE A 76 6.34 8.46 -17.78
N GLY A 77 5.97 7.25 -17.34
CA GLY A 77 6.87 6.29 -16.72
C GLY A 77 6.93 5.00 -17.53
N MET A 78 8.14 4.44 -17.68
CA MET A 78 8.33 3.09 -18.20
C MET A 78 9.26 2.33 -17.26
N LYS A 79 8.74 1.29 -16.61
CA LYS A 79 9.55 0.37 -15.82
C LYS A 79 9.78 -0.92 -16.59
N VAL A 80 11.04 -1.31 -16.73
CA VAL A 80 11.46 -2.56 -17.38
C VAL A 80 12.16 -3.42 -16.34
N ILE A 81 11.61 -4.60 -16.04
CA ILE A 81 12.14 -5.54 -15.05
C ILE A 81 12.31 -6.91 -15.68
N THR A 82 13.44 -7.57 -15.47
CA THR A 82 13.69 -8.95 -15.86
C THR A 82 13.71 -9.87 -14.64
N LEU A 83 13.01 -10.99 -14.76
CA LEU A 83 12.88 -12.06 -13.78
C LEU A 83 13.53 -13.33 -14.32
N ASN A 84 14.26 -14.07 -13.48
CA ASN A 84 14.64 -15.45 -13.78
C ASN A 84 13.41 -16.35 -13.51
N THR A 85 12.81 -16.88 -14.57
CA THR A 85 11.63 -17.74 -14.52
C THR A 85 11.97 -19.10 -15.12
N PRO A 86 11.83 -20.23 -14.40
CA PRO A 86 12.13 -21.55 -14.96
C PRO A 86 11.37 -21.76 -16.27
N SER A 87 12.09 -22.05 -17.35
CA SER A 87 11.52 -22.08 -18.69
C SER A 87 10.62 -23.31 -18.88
N PRO A 88 9.38 -23.17 -19.39
CA PRO A 88 8.56 -24.32 -19.75
C PRO A 88 9.16 -25.13 -20.92
N TYR A 89 10.14 -24.58 -21.63
CA TYR A 89 10.85 -25.25 -22.73
C TYR A 89 12.10 -26.02 -22.30
N THR A 90 12.59 -25.82 -21.06
CA THR A 90 13.67 -26.65 -20.51
C THR A 90 13.06 -27.86 -19.82
N GLY A 91 12.98 -28.98 -20.54
CA GLY A 91 12.74 -30.28 -19.93
C GLY A 91 13.77 -30.58 -18.82
N SER A 92 13.44 -31.55 -17.95
CA SER A 92 14.01 -31.79 -16.62
C SER A 92 15.52 -32.11 -16.49
N SER A 93 16.32 -31.85 -17.53
CA SER A 93 17.78 -32.09 -17.59
C SER A 93 18.61 -30.82 -17.74
N ALA A 94 18.06 -29.63 -17.51
CA ALA A 94 18.86 -28.42 -17.34
C ALA A 94 19.70 -28.57 -16.05
N ASN A 95 20.99 -28.86 -16.22
CA ASN A 95 21.96 -28.91 -15.12
C ASN A 95 21.77 -27.72 -14.18
N LYS A 96 21.59 -27.98 -12.88
CA LYS A 96 21.63 -26.96 -11.85
C LYS A 96 23.06 -26.42 -11.75
N SER A 97 23.44 -25.52 -12.65
CA SER A 97 24.68 -24.77 -12.53
C SER A 97 24.66 -24.08 -11.17
N ASN A 98 25.72 -24.27 -10.39
CA ASN A 98 25.80 -23.93 -8.97
C ASN A 98 25.85 -22.41 -8.70
N SER A 99 25.49 -21.60 -9.70
CA SER A 99 25.37 -20.16 -9.63
C SER A 99 24.14 -19.80 -8.79
N GLN A 100 24.34 -19.55 -7.50
CA GLN A 100 23.39 -18.88 -6.60
C GLN A 100 23.17 -17.41 -7.02
N LEU A 101 22.79 -17.20 -8.29
CA LEU A 101 22.44 -15.87 -8.80
C LEU A 101 21.21 -15.39 -8.02
N ASP A 102 21.32 -14.18 -7.48
CA ASP A 102 20.27 -13.54 -6.70
C ASP A 102 18.99 -13.49 -7.55
N ALA A 103 18.02 -14.36 -7.24
CA ALA A 103 16.72 -14.40 -7.92
C ALA A 103 15.83 -13.16 -7.63
N SER A 104 16.45 -12.03 -7.25
CA SER A 104 15.82 -10.74 -7.14
C SER A 104 15.58 -10.17 -8.55
N PRO A 105 14.49 -9.44 -8.79
CA PRO A 105 14.27 -8.75 -10.05
C PRO A 105 15.35 -7.69 -10.33
N GLU A 106 15.82 -7.61 -11.57
CA GLU A 106 16.74 -6.55 -12.03
C GLU A 106 16.07 -5.71 -13.11
N GLY A 107 16.33 -4.40 -13.13
CA GLY A 107 15.65 -3.50 -14.06
C GLY A 107 15.89 -2.01 -13.81
N ALA A 108 15.18 -1.19 -14.58
CA ALA A 108 15.21 0.26 -14.48
C ALA A 108 13.81 0.87 -14.64
N LEU A 109 13.65 2.07 -14.10
CA LEU A 109 12.51 2.97 -14.30
C LEU A 109 13.01 4.23 -15.03
N THR A 110 12.47 4.48 -16.22
CA THR A 110 12.67 5.71 -16.98
C THR A 110 11.49 6.64 -16.75
N LEU A 111 11.74 7.92 -16.48
CA LEU A 111 10.73 8.96 -16.35
C LEU A 111 10.92 10.03 -17.43
N MET A 112 9.80 10.48 -18.00
CA MET A 112 9.75 11.45 -19.09
C MET A 112 8.65 12.48 -18.84
N THR A 113 8.80 13.69 -19.37
CA THR A 113 7.73 14.71 -19.36
C THR A 113 6.57 14.29 -20.26
N ALA A 114 5.45 15.02 -20.20
CA ALA A 114 4.31 14.80 -21.10
C ALA A 114 4.69 14.91 -22.60
N GLU A 115 5.72 15.69 -22.94
CA GLU A 115 6.26 15.82 -24.31
C GLU A 115 7.24 14.69 -24.68
N GLY A 116 7.42 13.69 -23.82
CA GLY A 116 8.33 12.58 -24.05
C GLY A 116 9.82 12.92 -23.89
N LYS A 117 10.17 14.00 -23.17
CA LYS A 117 11.58 14.31 -22.85
C LYS A 117 11.99 13.57 -21.58
N PRO A 118 13.00 12.68 -21.62
CA PRO A 118 13.44 11.95 -20.44
C PRO A 118 14.09 12.89 -19.42
N PHE A 119 13.80 12.69 -18.13
CA PHE A 119 14.38 13.47 -17.02
C PHE A 119 14.90 12.61 -15.88
N ALA A 120 14.57 11.31 -15.81
CA ALA A 120 15.24 10.41 -14.87
C ALA A 120 15.42 8.98 -15.39
N PHE A 121 16.48 8.33 -14.89
CA PHE A 121 16.77 6.91 -15.09
C PHE A 121 17.20 6.28 -13.75
N ILE A 122 16.39 5.40 -13.20
CA ILE A 122 16.48 4.93 -11.81
C ILE A 122 16.62 3.40 -11.81
N ASN A 123 17.56 2.84 -11.04
CA ASN A 123 17.58 1.39 -10.83
C ASN A 123 16.30 0.92 -10.11
N SER A 124 15.63 -0.11 -10.65
CA SER A 124 14.29 -0.48 -10.18
C SER A 124 14.27 -1.42 -8.96
N LYS A 125 15.41 -1.95 -8.50
CA LYS A 125 15.46 -3.07 -7.53
C LYS A 125 14.88 -2.68 -6.17
N GLU A 126 15.40 -1.64 -5.52
CA GLU A 126 14.86 -1.20 -4.23
C GLU A 126 13.51 -0.46 -4.37
N ILE A 127 13.36 0.45 -5.35
CA ILE A 127 12.12 1.23 -5.55
C ILE A 127 10.88 0.35 -5.81
N THR A 128 10.99 -0.78 -6.52
CA THR A 128 9.85 -1.67 -6.77
C THR A 128 9.28 -2.28 -5.49
N ALA A 129 10.13 -2.58 -4.52
CA ALA A 129 9.71 -3.06 -3.22
C ALA A 129 9.20 -1.90 -2.33
N PHE A 130 9.93 -0.78 -2.32
CA PHE A 130 9.54 0.42 -1.58
C PHE A 130 8.15 0.97 -1.96
N ARG A 131 7.86 1.12 -3.25
CA ARG A 131 6.57 1.65 -3.75
C ARG A 131 5.39 0.75 -3.39
N THR A 132 5.63 -0.55 -3.29
CA THR A 132 4.64 -1.53 -2.81
C THR A 132 4.43 -1.37 -1.29
N ALA A 133 5.53 -1.29 -0.55
CA ALA A 133 5.52 -1.13 0.90
C ALA A 133 4.81 0.16 1.34
N ILE A 134 5.17 1.32 0.77
CA ILE A 134 4.56 2.59 1.14
C ILE A 134 3.08 2.70 0.76
N THR A 135 2.66 1.98 -0.29
CA THR A 135 1.22 1.83 -0.58
C THR A 135 0.53 1.06 0.55
N SER A 136 1.07 -0.09 0.95
CA SER A 136 0.49 -0.92 2.02
C SER A 136 0.46 -0.19 3.38
N THR A 137 1.39 0.74 3.64
CA THR A 137 1.43 1.48 4.91
C THR A 137 0.24 2.44 5.07
N LEU A 138 -0.47 2.78 3.99
CA LEU A 138 -1.75 3.50 4.07
C LEU A 138 -2.83 2.72 4.87
N LEU A 139 -2.72 1.39 4.93
CA LEU A 139 -3.56 0.53 5.78
C LEU A 139 -2.92 0.32 7.16
N VAL A 140 -1.59 0.20 7.24
CA VAL A 140 -0.88 0.07 8.53
C VAL A 140 -1.12 1.29 9.43
N SER A 141 -1.11 2.51 8.85
CA SER A 141 -1.41 3.75 9.58
C SER A 141 -2.80 3.78 10.21
N ARG A 142 -3.78 3.03 9.64
CA ARG A 142 -5.16 2.95 10.16
C ARG A 142 -5.27 2.05 11.39
N ARG A 143 -4.34 1.11 11.58
CA ARG A 143 -4.44 0.10 12.67
C ARG A 143 -4.28 0.75 14.03
N THR A 144 -5.21 0.48 14.95
CA THR A 144 -5.08 0.93 16.34
C THR A 144 -3.86 0.28 17.01
N LYS A 145 -3.76 -1.05 16.90
CA LYS A 145 -2.76 -1.89 17.55
C LYS A 145 -1.85 -2.60 16.54
N VAL A 146 -0.54 -2.42 16.71
CA VAL A 146 0.51 -3.11 15.96
C VAL A 146 1.66 -3.41 16.93
N LYS A 147 1.65 -4.58 17.59
CA LYS A 147 2.70 -5.01 18.53
C LYS A 147 3.60 -6.11 17.92
N VAL A 148 3.05 -6.99 17.08
CA VAL A 148 3.78 -8.12 16.46
C VAL A 148 3.63 -8.12 14.94
N LEU A 149 4.76 -8.14 14.23
CA LEU A 149 4.83 -8.35 12.78
C LEU A 149 5.24 -9.80 12.48
N THR A 150 4.65 -10.40 11.45
CA THR A 150 5.12 -11.68 10.89
C THR A 150 5.25 -11.54 9.37
N CYS A 151 6.40 -11.92 8.82
CA CYS A 151 6.73 -11.73 7.42
C CYS A 151 7.22 -13.03 6.79
N PHE A 152 6.49 -13.52 5.81
CA PHE A 152 6.91 -14.64 4.97
C PHE A 152 7.82 -14.14 3.86
N GLY A 153 9.01 -14.73 3.76
CA GLY A 153 10.08 -14.34 2.84
C GLY A 153 11.09 -13.37 3.45
N CYS A 154 12.31 -13.38 2.90
CA CYS A 154 13.40 -12.48 3.27
C CYS A 154 13.96 -11.70 2.07
N GLY A 155 13.11 -11.32 1.11
CA GLY A 155 13.51 -10.48 -0.03
C GLY A 155 13.43 -8.98 0.24
N ARG A 156 13.70 -8.15 -0.77
CA ARG A 156 13.52 -6.68 -0.68
C ARG A 156 12.09 -6.27 -0.32
N GLN A 157 11.09 -7.01 -0.80
CA GLN A 157 9.68 -6.82 -0.42
C GLN A 157 9.49 -6.94 1.11
N ALA A 158 9.95 -8.05 1.71
CA ALA A 158 9.93 -8.26 3.16
C ALA A 158 10.64 -7.14 3.93
N TYR A 159 11.84 -6.75 3.45
CA TYR A 159 12.62 -5.67 4.05
C TYR A 159 11.85 -4.35 4.11
N TRP A 160 11.33 -3.84 2.98
CA TRP A 160 10.69 -2.52 2.96
C TRP A 160 9.37 -2.47 3.72
N HIS A 161 8.57 -3.55 3.69
CA HIS A 161 7.32 -3.63 4.43
C HIS A 161 7.56 -3.55 5.95
N VAL A 162 8.56 -4.27 6.46
CA VAL A 162 8.97 -4.17 7.86
C VAL A 162 9.63 -2.82 8.16
N ARG A 163 10.59 -2.36 7.34
CA ARG A 163 11.35 -1.11 7.54
C ARG A 163 10.44 0.12 7.65
N LEU A 164 9.46 0.27 6.75
CA LEU A 164 8.51 1.39 6.79
C LEU A 164 7.50 1.26 7.94
N THR A 165 7.11 0.03 8.29
CA THR A 165 6.24 -0.21 9.45
C THR A 165 6.95 0.18 10.76
N LEU A 166 8.24 -0.16 10.90
CA LEU A 166 9.08 0.30 12.02
C LEU A 166 9.25 1.83 12.05
N LEU A 167 9.49 2.46 10.90
CA LEU A 167 9.65 3.92 10.79
C LEU A 167 8.38 4.67 11.25
N LEU A 168 7.20 4.16 10.89
CA LEU A 168 5.91 4.79 11.19
C LEU A 168 5.37 4.44 12.58
N ARG A 169 5.57 3.20 13.04
CA ARG A 169 4.90 2.58 14.22
C ARG A 169 5.86 1.96 15.25
N GLY A 170 7.17 2.21 15.14
CA GLY A 170 8.22 1.58 15.94
C GLY A 170 7.95 1.51 17.44
N SER A 171 7.52 2.62 18.05
CA SER A 171 7.15 2.71 19.48
C SER A 171 6.17 1.64 19.95
N THR A 172 5.23 1.22 19.08
CA THR A 172 4.22 0.20 19.39
C THR A 172 4.69 -1.23 19.12
N ILE A 173 5.69 -1.41 18.25
CA ILE A 173 6.17 -2.73 17.81
C ILE A 173 7.15 -3.27 18.86
N LYS A 174 6.99 -4.55 19.20
CA LYS A 174 7.87 -5.26 20.16
C LYS A 174 8.59 -6.44 19.51
N LYS A 175 8.00 -7.03 18.48
CA LYS A 175 8.55 -8.23 17.83
C LYS A 175 8.28 -8.31 16.33
N VAL A 176 9.29 -8.75 15.60
CA VAL A 176 9.25 -9.04 14.16
C VAL A 176 9.71 -10.48 13.94
N HIS A 177 8.88 -11.28 13.29
CA HIS A 177 9.21 -12.65 12.92
C HIS A 177 9.36 -12.78 11.40
N PHE A 178 10.54 -13.17 10.93
CA PHE A 178 10.74 -13.60 9.55
C PHE A 178 10.60 -15.11 9.43
N ILE A 179 9.84 -15.56 8.42
CA ILE A 179 9.64 -16.97 8.11
C ILE A 179 10.14 -17.20 6.70
N ASN A 180 11.14 -18.07 6.52
CA ASN A 180 11.70 -18.38 5.21
C ASN A 180 11.74 -19.88 4.97
N ARG A 181 11.77 -20.31 3.71
CA ARG A 181 11.90 -21.75 3.38
C ARG A 181 13.15 -22.37 3.98
N ASP A 182 14.25 -21.63 3.98
CA ASP A 182 15.59 -22.08 4.36
C ASP A 182 16.38 -20.99 5.08
N PHE A 183 17.31 -21.38 5.95
CA PHE A 183 18.40 -20.50 6.36
C PHE A 183 19.33 -20.31 5.16
N SER A 184 19.42 -19.08 4.67
CA SER A 184 20.12 -18.72 3.45
C SER A 184 20.95 -17.45 3.63
N ASN A 185 21.95 -17.23 2.78
CA ASN A 185 22.73 -15.98 2.76
C ASN A 185 21.82 -14.74 2.65
N ARG A 186 20.72 -14.84 1.88
CA ARG A 186 19.71 -13.77 1.74
C ARG A 186 18.99 -13.48 3.06
N SER A 187 18.54 -14.50 3.79
CA SER A 187 17.86 -14.31 5.08
C SER A 187 18.82 -13.83 6.17
N ALA A 188 20.08 -14.31 6.17
CA ALA A 188 21.11 -13.82 7.07
C ALA A 188 21.47 -12.34 6.80
N ALA A 189 21.62 -11.95 5.53
CA ALA A 189 21.86 -10.56 5.15
C ALA A 189 20.71 -9.63 5.54
N LEU A 190 19.45 -10.05 5.35
CA LEU A 190 18.29 -9.27 5.79
C LEU A 190 18.24 -9.10 7.31
N MET A 191 18.53 -10.16 8.09
CA MET A 191 18.62 -10.04 9.55
C MET A 191 19.73 -9.07 9.95
N LYS A 192 20.90 -9.16 9.32
CA LYS A 192 22.02 -8.24 9.54
C LYS A 192 21.63 -6.78 9.23
N GLU A 193 20.88 -6.51 8.16
CA GLU A 193 20.41 -5.15 7.84
C GLU A 193 19.48 -4.53 8.90
N PHE A 194 18.80 -5.32 9.75
CA PHE A 194 18.02 -4.80 10.88
C PHE A 194 18.82 -4.74 12.19
N LEU A 195 19.75 -5.67 12.41
CA LEU A 195 20.58 -5.72 13.62
C LEU A 195 21.66 -4.63 13.61
N ASP A 196 22.31 -4.42 12.47
CA ASP A 196 23.37 -3.41 12.26
C ASP A 196 22.79 -2.00 11.97
N PHE A 197 21.47 -1.82 12.06
CA PHE A 197 20.83 -0.51 11.83
C PHE A 197 21.23 0.48 12.94
N ASP A 198 21.56 1.71 12.54
CA ASP A 198 22.04 2.79 13.44
C ASP A 198 21.20 2.89 14.74
N PRO A 199 21.81 2.68 15.93
CA PRO A 199 21.13 2.75 17.22
C PRO A 199 20.38 4.06 17.47
N GLU A 200 20.92 5.21 17.02
CA GLU A 200 20.24 6.51 17.22
C GLU A 200 19.04 6.64 16.28
N VAL A 201 19.07 6.03 15.09
CA VAL A 201 17.87 5.94 14.23
C VAL A 201 16.83 5.02 14.87
N ARG A 202 17.22 3.85 15.39
CA ARG A 202 16.32 2.92 16.09
C ARG A 202 15.61 3.59 17.26
N LYS A 203 16.35 4.36 18.06
CA LYS A 203 15.85 5.16 19.18
C LYS A 203 14.90 6.27 18.72
N ARG A 204 15.30 7.06 17.72
CA ARG A 204 14.48 8.14 17.13
C ARG A 204 13.15 7.63 16.55
N GLU A 205 13.15 6.46 15.93
CA GLU A 205 11.95 5.83 15.36
C GLU A 205 11.18 4.97 16.38
N GLY A 206 11.68 4.84 17.61
CA GLY A 206 10.98 4.20 18.73
C GLY A 206 11.08 2.67 18.78
N TRP A 207 11.98 2.04 18.03
CA TRP A 207 12.18 0.58 18.02
C TRP A 207 13.55 0.07 18.54
N PRO A 208 14.19 0.68 19.57
CA PRO A 208 15.47 0.19 20.08
C PRO A 208 15.35 -1.26 20.59
N ASP A 209 14.30 -1.57 21.34
CA ASP A 209 14.09 -2.88 21.99
C ASP A 209 13.28 -3.88 21.14
N THR A 210 13.03 -3.58 19.86
CA THR A 210 12.32 -4.52 18.98
C THR A 210 13.17 -5.76 18.73
N THR A 211 12.59 -6.93 19.01
CA THR A 211 13.23 -8.23 18.78
C THR A 211 12.96 -8.75 17.37
N PHE A 212 13.96 -9.39 16.76
CA PHE A 212 13.89 -9.95 15.41
C PHE A 212 14.22 -11.45 15.47
N ASP A 213 13.27 -12.29 15.05
CA ASP A 213 13.45 -13.74 14.95
C ASP A 213 13.48 -14.18 13.47
N LEU A 214 14.21 -15.26 13.16
CA LEU A 214 14.18 -15.94 11.86
C LEU A 214 13.84 -17.43 12.05
N THR A 215 12.73 -17.87 11.44
CA THR A 215 12.29 -19.26 11.43
C THR A 215 12.47 -19.87 10.04
N SER A 216 13.00 -21.09 9.97
CA SER A 216 13.16 -21.88 8.75
C SER A 216 12.09 -22.96 8.65
N LEU A 217 11.43 -23.10 7.49
CA LEU A 217 10.41 -24.11 7.22
C LEU A 217 10.98 -25.52 6.92
N ARG A 218 12.25 -25.80 7.24
CA ARG A 218 12.85 -27.15 7.16
C ARG A 218 13.20 -27.79 8.49
N PHE A 219 13.05 -27.08 9.61
CA PHE A 219 13.53 -27.55 10.91
C PHE A 219 12.47 -27.39 12.01
N GLY A 220 12.38 -28.40 12.87
CA GLY A 220 11.47 -28.42 14.02
C GLY A 220 10.00 -28.73 13.68
N ASP A 221 9.14 -28.51 14.67
CA ASP A 221 7.69 -28.65 14.54
C ASP A 221 7.10 -27.42 13.82
N ILE A 222 7.14 -27.49 12.48
CA ILE A 222 6.78 -26.39 11.57
C ILE A 222 5.30 -26.00 11.75
N GLU A 223 4.38 -26.96 11.85
CA GLU A 223 2.95 -26.68 11.96
C GLU A 223 2.62 -25.94 13.25
N LYS A 224 3.12 -26.44 14.40
CA LYS A 224 2.94 -25.78 15.70
C LYS A 224 3.59 -24.40 15.72
N THR A 225 4.77 -24.26 15.13
CA THR A 225 5.51 -22.98 15.09
C THR A 225 4.75 -21.95 14.24
N LEU A 226 4.34 -22.31 13.02
CA LEU A 226 3.51 -21.46 12.16
C LEU A 226 2.22 -21.05 12.87
N LYS A 227 1.52 -22.01 13.50
CA LYS A 227 0.28 -21.78 14.24
C LYS A 227 0.44 -20.78 15.38
N VAL A 228 1.59 -20.78 16.08
CA VAL A 228 1.91 -19.77 17.11
C VAL A 228 2.19 -18.41 16.48
N LEU A 229 3.13 -18.34 15.53
CA LEU A 229 3.57 -17.06 14.93
C LEU A 229 2.42 -16.34 14.20
N VAL A 230 1.72 -17.03 13.32
CA VAL A 230 0.59 -16.49 12.53
C VAL A 230 -0.56 -16.05 13.44
N ARG A 231 -0.82 -16.75 14.56
CA ARG A 231 -1.84 -16.33 15.52
C ARG A 231 -1.41 -15.14 16.37
N ALA A 232 -0.13 -15.01 16.69
CA ALA A 232 0.43 -13.92 17.48
C ALA A 232 0.55 -12.58 16.70
N ALA A 233 0.62 -12.63 15.37
CA ALA A 233 0.73 -11.46 14.51
C ALA A 233 -0.46 -10.49 14.60
N ASP A 234 -0.18 -9.18 14.58
CA ASP A 234 -1.16 -8.12 14.27
C ASP A 234 -1.14 -7.78 12.78
N VAL A 235 0.04 -7.82 12.16
CA VAL A 235 0.24 -7.62 10.72
C VAL A 235 1.01 -8.81 10.15
N ILE A 236 0.50 -9.39 9.07
CA ILE A 236 1.13 -10.48 8.33
C ILE A 236 1.50 -9.95 6.94
N PHE A 237 2.77 -10.04 6.57
CA PHE A 237 3.25 -9.77 5.22
C PHE A 237 3.54 -11.09 4.50
N CYS A 238 2.98 -11.26 3.31
CA CYS A 238 3.30 -12.36 2.40
C CYS A 238 4.09 -11.78 1.21
N ALA A 239 5.39 -12.10 1.17
CA ALA A 239 6.36 -11.51 0.25
C ALA A 239 7.21 -12.58 -0.45
N THR A 240 6.57 -13.66 -0.89
CA THR A 240 7.17 -14.86 -1.50
C THR A 240 6.57 -15.18 -2.87
N PRO A 241 7.36 -15.64 -3.85
CA PRO A 241 6.84 -16.18 -5.11
C PRO A 241 6.35 -17.63 -4.91
N SER A 242 5.50 -17.86 -3.91
CA SER A 242 4.97 -19.20 -3.61
C SER A 242 3.93 -19.62 -4.65
N THR A 243 3.83 -20.92 -4.91
CA THR A 243 2.82 -21.55 -5.76
C THR A 243 1.87 -22.45 -4.97
N VAL A 244 1.93 -22.37 -3.64
CA VAL A 244 1.12 -23.10 -2.66
C VAL A 244 0.89 -22.22 -1.43
N PRO A 245 -0.24 -22.36 -0.72
CA PRO A 245 -0.50 -21.59 0.49
C PRO A 245 0.63 -21.67 1.53
N LEU A 246 0.93 -20.54 2.17
CA LEU A 246 2.08 -20.40 3.08
C LEU A 246 1.90 -21.07 4.44
N PHE A 247 0.66 -21.37 4.83
CA PHE A 247 0.29 -21.97 6.11
C PHE A 247 -1.13 -22.57 6.01
N ASP A 248 -1.47 -23.49 6.90
CA ASP A 248 -2.78 -24.14 6.92
C ASP A 248 -3.94 -23.15 7.22
N PRO A 249 -5.04 -23.14 6.44
CA PRO A 249 -6.17 -22.22 6.67
C PRO A 249 -6.78 -22.32 8.07
N ALA A 250 -6.82 -23.52 8.67
CA ALA A 250 -7.35 -23.79 10.00
C ALA A 250 -6.58 -23.08 11.12
N ILE A 251 -5.39 -22.53 10.84
CA ILE A 251 -4.68 -21.64 11.78
C ILE A 251 -5.51 -20.36 12.02
N LEU A 252 -6.12 -19.78 10.99
CA LEU A 252 -6.86 -18.51 11.07
C LEU A 252 -8.39 -18.64 10.97
N THR A 253 -8.93 -19.65 10.29
CA THR A 253 -10.39 -19.83 10.15
C THR A 253 -11.07 -20.40 11.39
N ASN A 254 -10.35 -21.16 12.21
CA ASN A 254 -10.86 -21.70 13.48
C ASN A 254 -11.20 -20.61 14.50
N ASN A 255 -12.07 -20.93 15.46
CA ASN A 255 -12.55 -20.00 16.50
C ASN A 255 -11.42 -19.23 17.21
N GLU A 256 -10.33 -19.91 17.59
CA GLU A 256 -9.16 -19.28 18.20
C GLU A 256 -8.39 -18.34 17.25
N GLY A 257 -8.28 -18.73 15.97
CA GLY A 257 -7.66 -17.88 14.94
C GLY A 257 -8.40 -16.56 14.78
N ARG A 258 -9.74 -16.61 14.78
CA ARG A 258 -10.64 -15.48 14.57
C ARG A 258 -10.81 -14.52 15.77
N LYS A 259 -10.20 -14.80 16.93
CA LYS A 259 -10.28 -13.91 18.11
C LYS A 259 -9.55 -12.58 17.95
N ARG A 260 -8.44 -12.57 17.18
CA ARG A 260 -7.59 -11.38 16.98
C ARG A 260 -7.80 -10.81 15.59
N ALA A 261 -8.01 -9.49 15.53
CA ALA A 261 -8.09 -8.74 14.30
C ALA A 261 -6.70 -8.56 13.67
N ARG A 262 -6.54 -8.89 12.37
CA ARG A 262 -5.25 -8.80 11.67
C ARG A 262 -5.35 -8.01 10.38
N LEU A 263 -4.23 -7.38 10.01
CA LEU A 263 -4.00 -6.87 8.66
C LEU A 263 -3.09 -7.86 7.92
N ILE A 264 -3.60 -8.51 6.89
CA ILE A 264 -2.84 -9.41 6.02
C ILE A 264 -2.55 -8.66 4.72
N ILE A 265 -1.28 -8.54 4.35
CA ILE A 265 -0.79 -7.84 3.17
C ILE A 265 -0.08 -8.87 2.29
N ALA A 266 -0.73 -9.27 1.19
CA ALA A 266 -0.21 -10.25 0.23
C ALA A 266 0.31 -9.56 -1.05
N ILE A 267 1.53 -9.91 -1.46
CA ILE A 267 2.32 -9.16 -2.46
C ILE A 267 3.08 -10.10 -3.40
N GLY A 268 3.52 -11.26 -2.90
CA GLY A 268 4.47 -12.13 -3.56
C GLY A 268 3.89 -12.90 -4.76
N SER A 269 2.58 -13.16 -4.76
CA SER A 269 1.86 -13.73 -5.90
C SER A 269 1.34 -12.65 -6.87
N TYR A 270 1.96 -12.56 -8.06
CA TYR A 270 1.62 -11.60 -9.13
C TYR A 270 1.35 -12.29 -10.48
N SER A 271 1.12 -13.60 -10.45
CA SER A 271 0.66 -14.40 -11.58
C SER A 271 -0.38 -15.43 -11.12
N PRO A 272 -1.26 -15.94 -12.02
CA PRO A 272 -2.31 -16.89 -11.65
C PRO A 272 -1.80 -18.20 -11.01
N ASN A 273 -0.55 -18.59 -11.30
CA ASN A 273 0.07 -19.80 -10.78
C ASN A 273 0.77 -19.61 -9.43
N MET A 274 0.75 -18.37 -8.88
CA MET A 274 1.32 -18.06 -7.58
C MET A 274 0.20 -17.87 -6.56
N ILE A 275 0.34 -18.52 -5.41
CA ILE A 275 -0.62 -18.54 -4.32
C ILE A 275 0.17 -18.36 -3.03
N GLU A 276 -0.19 -17.37 -2.23
CA GLU A 276 0.39 -17.15 -0.89
C GLU A 276 -0.60 -17.43 0.23
N LEU A 277 -1.86 -17.06 0.05
CA LEU A 277 -2.93 -17.23 1.03
C LEU A 277 -3.83 -18.42 0.65
N PRO A 278 -4.25 -19.26 1.62
CA PRO A 278 -5.30 -20.26 1.39
C PRO A 278 -6.60 -19.61 0.88
N PRO A 279 -7.24 -20.16 -0.17
CA PRO A 279 -8.54 -19.68 -0.67
C PRO A 279 -9.62 -19.60 0.42
N GLU A 280 -9.61 -20.48 1.41
CA GLU A 280 -10.59 -20.53 2.50
C GLU A 280 -10.55 -19.27 3.40
N ILE A 281 -9.40 -18.61 3.47
CA ILE A 281 -9.23 -17.34 4.19
C ILE A 281 -9.83 -16.19 3.38
N ILE A 282 -9.66 -16.22 2.06
CA ILE A 282 -10.29 -15.26 1.13
C ILE A 282 -11.82 -15.41 1.20
N ASP A 283 -12.32 -16.64 1.07
CA ASP A 283 -13.73 -17.02 1.24
C ASP A 283 -14.32 -16.54 2.57
N GLN A 284 -13.57 -16.63 3.67
CA GLN A 284 -14.02 -16.13 4.96
C GLN A 284 -14.18 -14.60 4.93
N ALA A 285 -13.21 -13.88 4.39
CA ALA A 285 -13.19 -12.42 4.40
C ALA A 285 -14.25 -11.79 3.47
N ILE A 286 -14.65 -12.47 2.38
CA ILE A 286 -15.71 -12.01 1.45
C ILE A 286 -17.13 -12.42 1.83
N ARG A 287 -17.31 -13.31 2.83
CA ARG A 287 -18.65 -13.75 3.26
C ARG A 287 -19.47 -12.54 3.73
N PRO A 288 -20.72 -12.39 3.26
CA PRO A 288 -21.61 -11.36 3.78
C PRO A 288 -21.74 -11.52 5.29
N GLN A 289 -21.59 -10.42 6.04
CA GLN A 289 -21.92 -10.44 7.47
C GLN A 289 -23.42 -10.73 7.63
N ALA A 290 -23.74 -11.94 8.07
CA ALA A 290 -25.09 -12.27 8.49
C ALA A 290 -25.46 -11.40 9.71
N ALA A 291 -26.55 -10.65 9.61
CA ALA A 291 -26.93 -9.63 10.60
C ALA A 291 -27.23 -10.19 12.01
N ASN A 292 -27.30 -11.51 12.17
CA ASN A 292 -27.65 -12.20 13.41
C ASN A 292 -26.68 -13.36 13.68
N HIS A 293 -25.66 -13.17 14.53
CA HIS A 293 -25.18 -14.22 15.43
C HIS A 293 -24.47 -13.63 16.65
N VAL A 294 -25.07 -13.85 17.82
CA VAL A 294 -24.67 -13.29 19.12
C VAL A 294 -23.60 -14.19 19.79
N PHE A 295 -22.87 -13.64 20.77
CA PHE A 295 -22.10 -14.35 21.82
C PHE A 295 -20.70 -14.95 21.53
N HIS A 296 -20.00 -14.61 20.45
CA HIS A 296 -18.56 -14.93 20.33
C HIS A 296 -17.68 -13.75 19.94
N ARG A 297 -16.64 -13.47 20.74
CA ARG A 297 -15.61 -12.43 20.53
C ARG A 297 -14.73 -12.77 19.32
N ARG A 298 -15.24 -12.48 18.13
CA ARG A 298 -14.56 -12.60 16.83
C ARG A 298 -14.21 -11.22 16.30
N ALA A 299 -13.12 -11.12 15.54
CA ALA A 299 -12.79 -9.88 14.81
C ALA A 299 -13.85 -9.57 13.75
N GLU A 300 -14.08 -8.29 13.47
CA GLU A 300 -15.02 -7.83 12.44
C GLU A 300 -14.44 -8.11 11.03
N GLU A 301 -15.17 -8.84 10.19
CA GLU A 301 -14.82 -9.12 8.78
C GLU A 301 -15.43 -8.07 7.84
N GLY A 302 -14.70 -7.59 6.84
CA GLY A 302 -15.20 -6.51 5.95
C GLY A 302 -16.30 -6.94 4.98
N GLY A 303 -16.34 -8.22 4.62
CA GLY A 303 -17.16 -8.72 3.50
C GLY A 303 -16.56 -8.43 2.12
N ALA A 304 -15.31 -7.96 2.06
CA ALA A 304 -14.57 -7.63 0.83
C ALA A 304 -13.04 -7.70 1.04
N ILE A 305 -12.30 -7.91 -0.05
CA ILE A 305 -10.82 -7.83 -0.12
C ILE A 305 -10.43 -6.44 -0.64
N ILE A 306 -9.41 -5.82 -0.03
CA ILE A 306 -8.84 -4.57 -0.57
C ILE A 306 -7.80 -4.93 -1.63
N VAL A 307 -7.84 -4.26 -2.78
CA VAL A 307 -6.86 -4.45 -3.87
C VAL A 307 -6.21 -3.13 -4.26
N ASP A 308 -5.02 -3.16 -4.87
CA ASP A 308 -4.48 -1.96 -5.54
C ASP A 308 -5.17 -1.66 -6.87
N THR A 309 -5.52 -2.72 -7.60
CA THR A 309 -6.25 -2.65 -8.86
C THR A 309 -7.17 -3.87 -9.00
N LEU A 310 -8.30 -3.70 -9.70
CA LEU A 310 -9.16 -4.83 -10.09
C LEU A 310 -8.43 -5.89 -10.94
N SER A 311 -7.24 -5.61 -11.51
CA SER A 311 -6.43 -6.63 -12.19
C SER A 311 -5.95 -7.75 -11.26
N CYS A 312 -5.93 -7.54 -9.93
CA CYS A 312 -5.74 -8.62 -8.95
C CYS A 312 -6.68 -9.81 -9.16
N LEU A 313 -7.92 -9.58 -9.62
CA LEU A 313 -8.92 -10.64 -9.89
C LEU A 313 -8.54 -11.60 -11.02
N ARG A 314 -7.56 -11.22 -11.87
CA ARG A 314 -7.01 -12.08 -12.92
C ARG A 314 -5.59 -12.54 -12.61
N ASP A 315 -4.83 -11.72 -11.89
CA ASP A 315 -3.38 -11.85 -11.79
C ASP A 315 -2.91 -12.45 -10.46
N ALA A 316 -3.76 -12.52 -9.43
CA ALA A 316 -3.45 -13.13 -8.14
C ALA A 316 -4.06 -14.54 -8.05
N GLY A 317 -3.24 -15.59 -7.99
CA GLY A 317 -3.72 -16.97 -7.94
C GLY A 317 -4.70 -17.22 -6.79
N GLU A 318 -4.43 -16.71 -5.59
CA GLU A 318 -5.36 -16.88 -4.45
C GLU A 318 -6.75 -16.23 -4.64
N LEU A 319 -6.87 -15.17 -5.46
CA LEU A 319 -8.18 -14.55 -5.75
C LEU A 319 -8.87 -15.23 -6.94
N VAL A 320 -8.10 -15.73 -7.90
CA VAL A 320 -8.60 -16.53 -9.04
C VAL A 320 -9.15 -17.86 -8.55
N GLU A 321 -8.42 -18.56 -7.66
CA GLU A 321 -8.81 -19.85 -7.09
C GLU A 321 -10.03 -19.73 -6.17
N ALA A 322 -10.09 -18.69 -5.32
CA ALA A 322 -11.28 -18.36 -4.53
C ALA A 322 -12.44 -17.75 -5.37
N ASN A 323 -12.29 -17.65 -6.70
CA ASN A 323 -13.30 -17.12 -7.62
C ASN A 323 -13.89 -15.76 -7.17
N VAL A 324 -13.02 -14.86 -6.69
CA VAL A 324 -13.43 -13.58 -6.13
C VAL A 324 -14.03 -12.70 -7.22
N ARG A 325 -15.18 -12.10 -6.90
CA ARG A 325 -15.93 -11.23 -7.81
C ARG A 325 -15.63 -9.75 -7.53
N ALA A 326 -15.79 -8.91 -8.55
CA ALA A 326 -15.61 -7.46 -8.40
C ALA A 326 -16.52 -6.82 -7.33
N ASP A 327 -17.73 -7.38 -7.08
CA ASP A 327 -18.62 -6.94 -5.99
C ASP A 327 -18.11 -7.31 -4.57
N ARG A 328 -16.98 -8.02 -4.48
CA ARG A 328 -16.29 -8.44 -3.25
C ARG A 328 -14.87 -7.88 -3.14
N THR A 329 -14.54 -6.89 -3.97
CA THR A 329 -13.28 -6.15 -3.91
C THR A 329 -13.54 -4.66 -3.77
N VAL A 330 -12.62 -3.96 -3.10
CA VAL A 330 -12.59 -2.49 -3.06
C VAL A 330 -11.18 -2.05 -3.44
N GLU A 331 -11.05 -1.11 -4.38
CA GLU A 331 -9.74 -0.53 -4.70
C GLU A 331 -9.28 0.39 -3.56
N LEU A 332 -8.02 0.28 -3.15
CA LEU A 332 -7.45 1.02 -2.01
C LEU A 332 -7.70 2.54 -2.15
N GLY A 333 -7.65 3.06 -3.38
CA GLY A 333 -7.97 4.45 -3.71
C GLY A 333 -9.35 4.94 -3.26
N GLU A 334 -10.37 4.07 -3.20
CA GLU A 334 -11.70 4.42 -2.69
C GLU A 334 -11.70 4.63 -1.16
N LEU A 335 -10.80 3.95 -0.44
CA LEU A 335 -10.79 3.91 1.03
C LEU A 335 -9.82 4.91 1.66
N VAL A 336 -8.79 5.34 0.93
CA VAL A 336 -7.70 6.12 1.53
C VAL A 336 -8.07 7.54 1.95
N MET A 337 -9.14 8.11 1.41
CA MET A 337 -9.65 9.44 1.78
C MET A 337 -10.66 9.43 2.93
N LEU A 338 -11.00 8.26 3.49
CA LEU A 338 -11.83 8.17 4.68
C LEU A 338 -11.17 8.91 5.86
N GLU A 339 -11.94 9.59 6.70
CA GLU A 339 -11.41 10.23 7.90
C GLU A 339 -10.86 9.19 8.89
N TYR A 340 -9.80 9.57 9.62
CA TYR A 340 -9.32 8.77 10.75
C TYR A 340 -10.30 8.98 11.90
N MET A 341 -10.82 7.90 12.47
CA MET A 341 -11.48 8.00 13.78
C MET A 341 -10.38 8.19 14.83
N GLU A 342 -10.34 9.37 15.45
CA GLU A 342 -9.56 9.58 16.68
C GLU A 342 -10.22 8.75 17.80
N ASN A 343 -9.52 7.72 18.27
CA ASN A 343 -10.03 6.86 19.33
C ASN A 343 -9.73 7.47 20.70
N GLU A 344 -10.74 8.05 21.35
CA GLU A 344 -10.69 8.40 22.78
C GLU A 344 -10.30 7.20 23.67
N GLN A 345 -10.61 5.95 23.24
CA GLN A 345 -10.19 4.71 23.92
C GLN A 345 -8.68 4.54 24.11
N ALA A 346 -7.81 5.23 23.35
CA ALA A 346 -6.36 5.10 23.53
C ALA A 346 -5.86 5.61 24.89
N LEU A 347 -6.67 6.39 25.62
CA LEU A 347 -6.39 6.87 26.98
C LEU A 347 -6.94 5.96 28.09
N ALA A 348 -7.71 4.92 27.74
CA ALA A 348 -8.33 4.01 28.72
C ALA A 348 -7.53 2.70 28.89
N ASP A 349 -7.02 2.13 27.79
CA ASP A 349 -6.32 0.83 27.80
C ASP A 349 -4.96 0.87 28.54
N ASP A 350 -4.41 2.05 28.87
CA ASP A 350 -3.15 2.21 29.63
C ASP A 350 -3.35 2.12 31.15
N TYR A 351 -4.60 2.11 31.65
CA TYR A 351 -4.93 2.04 33.09
C TYR A 351 -5.23 0.62 33.61
N ASP A 352 -5.54 -0.34 32.73
CA ASP A 352 -6.01 -1.68 33.12
C ASP A 352 -4.92 -2.78 33.17
N ASP A 353 -3.73 -2.54 32.60
CA ASP A 353 -2.63 -3.54 32.55
C ASP A 353 -1.72 -3.54 33.81
N GLU A 354 -1.95 -2.67 34.82
CA GLU A 354 -1.02 -2.48 35.97
C GLU A 354 -1.42 -3.17 37.29
N ILE A 355 -2.58 -3.84 37.39
CA ILE A 355 -3.01 -4.54 38.63
C ILE A 355 -3.07 -6.05 38.45
N LEU A 356 -1.97 -6.74 38.76
CA LEU A 356 -1.96 -8.14 39.24
C LEU A 356 -0.57 -8.52 39.82
N GLN A 357 -0.32 -8.16 41.08
CA GLN A 357 0.71 -8.81 41.91
C GLN A 357 0.10 -9.28 43.24
N PRO A 358 0.41 -10.49 43.75
CA PRO A 358 -0.17 -11.00 44.99
C PRO A 358 0.41 -10.29 46.22
N GLN A 359 -0.43 -10.01 47.22
CA GLN A 359 0.00 -9.39 48.47
C GLN A 359 0.74 -10.35 49.41
N ALA A 360 1.73 -9.82 50.11
CA ALA A 360 2.21 -10.31 51.40
C ALA A 360 2.17 -9.16 52.42
N SER A 361 1.92 -9.47 53.69
CA SER A 361 1.32 -8.56 54.67
C SER A 361 2.24 -8.15 55.82
N ASN A 362 2.19 -6.87 56.24
CA ASN A 362 1.85 -6.41 57.60
C ASN A 362 2.40 -5.00 57.97
N GLU A 363 1.54 -4.20 58.63
CA GLU A 363 1.81 -3.29 59.79
C GLU A 363 2.90 -2.17 59.70
N SER A 364 2.76 -0.95 60.25
CA SER A 364 1.69 -0.33 61.07
C SER A 364 1.89 1.22 61.29
N ILE A 365 0.79 1.93 61.60
CA ILE A 365 0.67 3.16 62.45
C ILE A 365 0.98 4.59 61.85
N PRO A 366 0.30 5.69 62.28
CA PRO A 366 -0.12 6.78 61.37
C PRO A 366 0.07 8.28 61.78
N GLY A 367 -0.14 9.19 60.81
CA GLY A 367 -0.67 10.58 60.97
C GLY A 367 0.35 11.76 60.97
N PRO A 368 -0.09 13.05 60.83
CA PRO A 368 -1.44 13.56 60.59
C PRO A 368 -1.59 14.65 59.47
N SER A 369 -2.86 15.05 59.27
CA SER A 369 -3.49 16.06 58.37
C SER A 369 -2.84 17.43 58.08
N HIS A 370 -3.17 18.02 56.91
CA HIS A 370 -3.61 19.43 56.78
C HIS A 370 -4.51 19.69 55.52
N ASN A 371 -5.34 20.74 55.58
CA ASN A 371 -6.46 21.04 54.66
C ASN A 371 -6.15 22.08 53.54
N ILE A 372 -6.72 21.88 52.32
CA ILE A 372 -7.65 22.75 51.51
C ILE A 372 -7.46 24.31 51.59
N PRO A 373 -7.62 25.18 50.53
CA PRO A 373 -8.40 25.05 49.27
C PRO A 373 -7.79 25.59 47.93
N ARG A 374 -8.62 25.55 46.86
CA ARG A 374 -8.53 26.22 45.54
C ARG A 374 -8.61 27.76 45.56
N GLY A 375 -8.06 28.40 44.52
CA GLY A 375 -8.42 29.74 44.00
C GLY A 375 -7.43 30.19 42.90
N VAL A 376 -7.76 30.20 41.60
CA VAL A 376 -8.42 31.29 40.84
C VAL A 376 -7.84 32.68 41.11
N PHE A 377 -7.05 33.21 40.17
CA PHE A 377 -6.91 34.66 39.94
C PHE A 377 -6.61 35.01 38.47
N ARG A 378 -7.13 36.16 38.04
CA ARG A 378 -6.88 36.90 36.79
C ARG A 378 -6.24 38.25 37.15
N ARG A 379 -5.81 39.04 36.15
CA ARG A 379 -5.31 40.44 36.20
C ARG A 379 -3.80 40.59 36.43
N ASP A 380 -3.11 41.63 35.92
CA ASP A 380 -3.49 42.63 34.89
C ASP A 380 -2.24 43.22 34.18
N SER A 381 -2.54 43.95 33.10
CA SER A 381 -1.74 44.80 32.22
C SER A 381 -0.66 45.73 32.84
N VAL A 382 0.30 46.15 31.98
CA VAL A 382 0.85 47.53 31.93
C VAL A 382 1.19 47.92 30.48
N ASP A 383 0.92 49.19 30.13
CA ASP A 383 1.04 49.78 28.78
C ASP A 383 2.42 50.36 28.46
N SER A 384 2.69 50.64 27.16
CA SER A 384 3.03 52.00 26.70
C SER A 384 3.07 52.19 25.16
N CYS A 385 2.30 53.19 24.71
CA CYS A 385 2.39 54.12 23.56
C CYS A 385 3.67 54.15 22.68
N SER A 386 3.72 54.67 21.44
CA SER A 386 2.80 55.22 20.40
C SER A 386 3.70 55.53 19.16
N SER A 387 3.29 55.60 17.88
CA SER A 387 2.49 56.67 17.23
C SER A 387 2.38 56.43 15.70
N GLY A 388 1.31 56.91 15.02
CA GLY A 388 1.18 56.94 13.54
C GLY A 388 1.67 58.27 12.91
N PRO A 389 1.13 58.77 11.75
CA PRO A 389 0.02 58.23 10.94
C PRO A 389 0.06 58.42 9.37
N ALA A 390 -0.77 57.61 8.66
CA ALA A 390 -1.71 57.90 7.55
C ALA A 390 -1.36 58.55 6.15
N LEU A 391 -2.25 58.22 5.18
CA LEU A 391 -2.53 58.84 3.84
C LEU A 391 -1.53 58.55 2.66
N SER A 392 -1.92 58.40 1.37
CA SER A 392 -3.25 58.22 0.73
C SER A 392 -3.21 57.88 -0.79
N LYS A 393 -4.38 57.44 -1.33
CA LYS A 393 -4.95 57.67 -2.70
C LYS A 393 -4.37 57.00 -3.98
N LEU A 394 -5.32 56.45 -4.75
CA LEU A 394 -5.30 56.08 -6.18
C LEU A 394 -5.16 57.31 -7.11
N PRO A 395 -4.83 57.13 -8.42
CA PRO A 395 -5.89 57.11 -9.44
C PRO A 395 -5.65 56.16 -10.65
N SER A 396 -6.66 56.07 -11.52
CA SER A 396 -6.79 55.16 -12.68
C SER A 396 -6.80 55.87 -14.05
N ARG A 397 -6.48 55.14 -15.14
CA ARG A 397 -6.87 55.33 -16.58
C ARG A 397 -6.31 54.13 -17.38
N LYS A 398 -7.02 53.37 -18.21
CA LYS A 398 -7.91 53.60 -19.40
C LYS A 398 -7.17 53.91 -20.72
N SER A 399 -7.17 52.93 -21.63
CA SER A 399 -6.93 53.00 -23.09
C SER A 399 -7.72 51.86 -23.78
N SER A 400 -7.75 51.76 -25.12
CA SER A 400 -8.64 50.83 -25.84
C SER A 400 -8.32 50.64 -27.35
N MET A 401 -8.95 49.64 -27.99
CA MET A 401 -9.06 49.39 -29.45
C MET A 401 -7.82 48.70 -30.10
N ASN A 402 -7.87 47.94 -31.22
CA ASN A 402 -8.96 47.42 -32.08
C ASN A 402 -8.49 46.26 -33.02
N LEU A 403 -9.43 45.50 -33.62
CA LEU A 403 -9.41 44.79 -34.95
C LEU A 403 -8.19 43.89 -35.34
N HIS A 404 -8.34 42.59 -35.66
CA HIS A 404 -8.87 42.12 -36.96
C HIS A 404 -9.22 40.60 -37.06
N LYS A 405 -10.24 40.29 -37.88
CA LYS A 405 -10.49 39.05 -38.68
C LYS A 405 -10.38 39.46 -40.19
N PRO A 406 -10.49 38.61 -41.26
CA PRO A 406 -11.12 37.26 -41.43
C PRO A 406 -10.20 36.32 -42.31
N PRO A 407 -10.63 35.40 -43.22
CA PRO A 407 -11.95 34.81 -43.57
C PRO A 407 -11.99 33.26 -43.69
N SER A 408 -13.07 32.75 -44.31
CA SER A 408 -13.57 31.36 -44.27
C SER A 408 -14.03 30.82 -45.64
N SER A 409 -14.16 29.49 -45.74
CA SER A 409 -15.02 28.72 -46.66
C SER A 409 -15.41 27.41 -45.95
N LYS A 410 -16.68 27.00 -45.73
CA LYS A 410 -17.78 26.61 -46.66
C LYS A 410 -17.32 25.52 -47.66
N GLN A 411 -17.98 24.37 -47.84
CA GLN A 411 -19.43 24.10 -47.90
C GLN A 411 -19.84 22.63 -47.57
N THR A 412 -21.14 22.40 -47.26
CA THR A 412 -22.02 21.24 -47.65
C THR A 412 -21.65 19.78 -47.28
N SER A 413 -22.57 18.80 -47.11
CA SER A 413 -24.03 18.75 -46.88
C SER A 413 -24.48 17.28 -46.63
N ASN A 414 -25.74 17.07 -46.21
CA ASN A 414 -26.55 15.83 -46.34
C ASN A 414 -26.39 14.66 -45.33
N ARG A 415 -27.32 14.61 -44.37
CA ARG A 415 -28.17 13.41 -44.10
C ARG A 415 -29.23 13.30 -45.23
N PRO A 416 -30.02 12.20 -45.43
CA PRO A 416 -30.47 11.22 -44.42
C PRO A 416 -30.60 9.73 -44.89
N ARG A 417 -30.90 8.79 -43.98
CA ARG A 417 -32.20 8.07 -43.89
C ARG A 417 -32.22 6.94 -42.84
N ARG A 418 -33.43 6.61 -42.39
CA ARG A 418 -33.78 5.41 -41.61
C ARG A 418 -33.92 4.21 -42.55
N SER A 419 -33.61 3.01 -42.06
CA SER A 419 -34.40 1.81 -42.34
C SER A 419 -34.57 1.02 -41.04
N SER A 420 -35.80 0.63 -40.76
CA SER A 420 -36.17 -0.30 -39.70
C SER A 420 -36.33 -1.68 -40.31
N GLU A 421 -35.82 -2.72 -39.68
CA GLU A 421 -36.39 -4.05 -39.86
C GLU A 421 -36.20 -4.92 -38.61
N ASN A 422 -37.18 -5.77 -38.36
CA ASN A 422 -37.39 -6.44 -37.08
C ASN A 422 -37.62 -7.93 -37.38
N SER A 423 -36.72 -8.81 -36.94
CA SER A 423 -36.92 -10.26 -37.08
C SER A 423 -36.40 -11.03 -35.87
N ASN A 424 -37.34 -11.61 -35.14
CA ASN A 424 -37.06 -12.57 -34.08
C ASN A 424 -36.50 -13.86 -34.68
N MET A 425 -35.32 -14.31 -34.25
CA MET A 425 -34.96 -15.73 -34.29
C MET A 425 -34.22 -16.16 -33.03
N ARG A 426 -34.78 -17.15 -32.33
CA ARG A 426 -34.16 -17.80 -31.16
C ARG A 426 -33.06 -18.76 -31.64
N GLY A 427 -31.80 -18.32 -31.61
CA GLY A 427 -30.62 -19.13 -31.92
C GLY A 427 -29.77 -19.42 -30.67
N ARG A 428 -29.96 -20.58 -30.05
CA ARG A 428 -29.21 -21.01 -28.85
C ARG A 428 -27.80 -21.48 -29.26
N LYS A 429 -26.77 -20.65 -29.08
CA LYS A 429 -25.35 -21.08 -29.16
C LYS A 429 -24.52 -20.51 -28.00
N SER A 430 -23.72 -21.39 -27.43
CA SER A 430 -22.82 -21.14 -26.31
C SER A 430 -21.49 -20.56 -26.78
N SER A 431 -21.08 -19.43 -26.19
CA SER A 431 -19.69 -18.97 -26.20
C SER A 431 -19.43 -18.15 -24.93
N ILE A 432 -18.75 -18.77 -23.96
CA ILE A 432 -18.25 -18.06 -22.77
C ILE A 432 -17.01 -17.28 -23.21
N SER A 433 -17.23 -16.02 -23.57
CA SER A 433 -16.19 -15.03 -23.82
C SER A 433 -16.73 -13.64 -23.51
N GLU A 434 -17.27 -13.46 -22.30
CA GLU A 434 -17.48 -12.12 -21.76
C GLU A 434 -16.12 -11.50 -21.45
N GLY A 435 -15.57 -10.78 -22.42
CA GLY A 435 -14.45 -9.89 -22.18
C GLY A 435 -14.87 -8.83 -21.18
N LEU A 436 -14.17 -8.79 -20.04
CA LEU A 436 -14.31 -7.73 -19.02
C LEU A 436 -13.90 -6.39 -19.64
N ASN A 437 -14.85 -5.73 -20.28
CA ASN A 437 -14.69 -4.38 -20.81
C ASN A 437 -14.54 -3.41 -19.62
N PRO A 438 -13.42 -2.68 -19.46
CA PRO A 438 -13.21 -1.78 -18.32
C PRO A 438 -14.15 -0.55 -18.31
N ARG A 439 -14.98 -0.38 -19.36
CA ARG A 439 -15.89 0.76 -19.56
C ARG A 439 -17.07 0.86 -18.59
N ASN A 440 -17.38 -0.18 -17.82
CA ASN A 440 -18.40 -0.15 -16.76
C ASN A 440 -17.75 -0.32 -15.38
N ARG A 441 -16.97 0.67 -14.95
CA ARG A 441 -16.75 0.87 -13.51
C ARG A 441 -18.07 1.33 -12.89
N ASN A 442 -18.56 0.59 -11.90
CA ASN A 442 -19.62 1.10 -11.04
C ASN A 442 -19.12 2.36 -10.35
N SER A 443 -19.99 3.37 -10.24
CA SER A 443 -19.73 4.55 -9.40
C SER A 443 -19.35 4.11 -7.98
N SER A 444 -18.35 4.77 -7.37
CA SER A 444 -17.75 4.35 -6.09
C SER A 444 -18.79 3.99 -5.03
N ILE A 445 -18.46 3.06 -4.14
CA ILE A 445 -19.42 2.50 -3.15
C ILE A 445 -20.09 3.57 -2.26
N LEU A 446 -19.45 4.73 -2.14
CA LEU A 446 -19.89 5.91 -1.38
C LEU A 446 -20.82 6.85 -2.17
N SER A 447 -20.69 6.93 -3.50
CA SER A 447 -21.23 8.02 -4.33
C SER A 447 -22.74 8.00 -4.62
N LEU A 448 -23.45 6.90 -4.36
CA LEU A 448 -24.88 6.74 -4.68
C LEU A 448 -25.84 6.77 -3.48
N ARG A 449 -25.39 7.26 -2.30
CA ARG A 449 -26.16 7.16 -1.06
C ARG A 449 -26.58 8.53 -0.51
N SER A 450 -27.67 8.55 0.27
CA SER A 450 -28.03 9.73 1.08
C SER A 450 -26.90 10.06 2.05
N LYS A 451 -26.60 11.35 2.26
CA LYS A 451 -25.47 11.83 3.09
C LYS A 451 -25.38 11.14 4.46
N LYS A 452 -26.51 10.91 5.14
CA LYS A 452 -26.54 10.21 6.43
C LYS A 452 -26.05 8.74 6.29
N THR A 453 -26.61 8.02 5.32
CA THR A 453 -26.26 6.62 5.01
C THR A 453 -24.82 6.49 4.49
N GLN A 454 -24.28 7.54 3.88
CA GLN A 454 -22.88 7.62 3.49
C GLN A 454 -21.97 7.73 4.72
N ASN A 455 -22.19 8.72 5.60
CA ASN A 455 -21.42 8.85 6.85
C ASN A 455 -21.48 7.58 7.73
N ASP A 456 -22.65 6.93 7.84
CA ASP A 456 -22.78 5.68 8.61
C ASP A 456 -21.93 4.54 8.01
N LEU A 457 -21.83 4.47 6.67
CA LEU A 457 -21.00 3.50 5.95
C LEU A 457 -19.50 3.83 6.09
N GLU A 458 -19.11 5.09 5.94
CA GLU A 458 -17.73 5.56 6.06
C GLU A 458 -17.19 5.31 7.48
N ASN A 459 -18.00 5.58 8.51
CA ASN A 459 -17.69 5.23 9.90
C ASN A 459 -17.52 3.70 10.09
N LYS A 460 -18.38 2.88 9.48
CA LYS A 460 -18.21 1.41 9.55
C LYS A 460 -16.92 0.96 8.87
N LEU A 461 -16.62 1.49 7.69
CA LEU A 461 -15.37 1.17 6.97
C LEU A 461 -14.13 1.60 7.76
N SER A 462 -14.14 2.79 8.34
CA SER A 462 -13.02 3.30 9.16
C SER A 462 -12.78 2.39 10.39
N ARG A 463 -13.84 1.97 11.10
CA ARG A 463 -13.74 1.00 12.20
C ARG A 463 -13.21 -0.37 11.76
N TRP A 464 -13.72 -0.92 10.65
CA TRP A 464 -13.24 -2.19 10.09
C TRP A 464 -11.75 -2.13 9.72
N LEU A 465 -11.32 -1.07 9.02
CA LEU A 465 -9.90 -0.86 8.67
C LEU A 465 -9.01 -0.78 9.90
N SER A 466 -9.50 -0.16 10.97
CA SER A 466 -8.72 0.13 12.18
C SER A 466 -8.64 -1.06 13.16
N GLY A 467 -9.73 -1.82 13.31
CA GLY A 467 -9.88 -2.86 14.34
C GLY A 467 -10.44 -4.20 13.85
N GLY A 468 -10.74 -4.38 12.57
CA GLY A 468 -11.23 -5.63 11.97
C GLY A 468 -10.13 -6.50 11.33
N ASN A 469 -10.55 -7.62 10.75
CA ASN A 469 -9.74 -8.45 9.86
C ASN A 469 -9.73 -7.84 8.45
N VAL A 470 -8.56 -7.45 7.97
CA VAL A 470 -8.37 -6.77 6.68
C VAL A 470 -7.38 -7.59 5.85
N ILE A 471 -7.76 -7.92 4.61
CA ILE A 471 -6.86 -8.52 3.63
C ILE A 471 -6.64 -7.50 2.51
N TYR A 472 -5.38 -7.19 2.25
CA TYR A 472 -4.94 -6.36 1.14
C TYR A 472 -4.11 -7.18 0.17
N LYS A 473 -4.51 -7.17 -1.11
CA LYS A 473 -3.80 -7.84 -2.18
C LYS A 473 -3.25 -6.83 -3.20
N SER A 474 -1.94 -6.86 -3.41
CA SER A 474 -1.26 -6.06 -4.43
C SER A 474 -0.65 -6.96 -5.52
N VAL A 475 -0.84 -6.59 -6.78
CA VAL A 475 -0.04 -7.09 -7.92
C VAL A 475 0.86 -6.00 -8.52
N GLY A 476 0.61 -4.74 -8.17
CA GLY A 476 1.33 -3.56 -8.62
C GLY A 476 0.82 -2.98 -9.92
N ILE A 477 0.57 -1.67 -9.93
CA ILE A 477 0.28 -0.87 -11.13
C ILE A 477 1.44 0.09 -11.42
N GLY A 478 1.66 0.38 -12.71
CA GLY A 478 2.73 1.27 -13.14
C GLY A 478 2.66 2.66 -12.51
N LEU A 479 1.46 3.16 -12.22
CA LEU A 479 1.24 4.42 -11.49
C LEU A 479 2.05 4.52 -10.19
N MET A 480 2.13 3.44 -9.42
CA MET A 480 2.89 3.45 -8.15
C MET A 480 4.39 3.64 -8.41
N ASP A 481 4.91 3.01 -9.47
CA ASP A 481 6.31 3.14 -9.85
C ASP A 481 6.60 4.57 -10.34
N LEU A 482 5.71 5.15 -11.17
CA LEU A 482 5.80 6.52 -11.67
C LEU A 482 5.75 7.56 -10.53
N VAL A 483 4.76 7.47 -9.64
CA VAL A 483 4.58 8.38 -8.50
C VAL A 483 5.75 8.28 -7.52
N SER A 484 6.19 7.06 -7.16
CA SER A 484 7.38 6.91 -6.32
C SER A 484 8.65 7.40 -7.03
N GLY A 485 8.79 7.16 -8.33
CA GLY A 485 9.95 7.60 -9.12
C GLY A 485 10.10 9.12 -9.14
N ILE A 486 9.02 9.85 -9.43
CA ILE A 486 9.01 11.33 -9.44
C ILE A 486 9.44 11.88 -8.08
N ASN A 487 8.86 11.35 -7.00
CA ASN A 487 9.19 11.82 -5.65
C ASN A 487 10.62 11.46 -5.22
N ILE A 488 11.12 10.28 -5.60
CA ILE A 488 12.50 9.85 -5.33
C ILE A 488 13.51 10.73 -6.07
N VAL A 489 13.24 11.09 -7.32
CA VAL A 489 14.10 12.01 -8.09
C VAL A 489 14.11 13.39 -7.47
N ARG A 490 12.93 13.90 -7.05
CA ARG A 490 12.83 15.17 -6.32
C ARG A 490 13.67 15.16 -5.04
N LEU A 491 13.50 14.15 -4.18
CA LEU A 491 14.28 14.01 -2.93
C LEU A 491 15.78 13.84 -3.20
N ALA A 492 16.15 13.15 -4.28
CA ALA A 492 17.55 12.98 -4.67
C ALA A 492 18.17 14.33 -5.09
N ILE A 493 17.47 15.13 -5.90
CA ILE A 493 17.89 16.49 -6.28
C ILE A 493 18.00 17.40 -5.04
N GLU A 494 16.98 17.40 -4.17
CA GLU A 494 16.95 18.19 -2.92
C GLU A 494 18.11 17.84 -1.97
N LYS A 495 18.58 16.57 -1.98
CA LYS A 495 19.71 16.09 -1.16
C LYS A 495 21.06 16.03 -1.90
N GLY A 496 21.14 16.47 -3.15
CA GLY A 496 22.38 16.42 -3.96
C GLY A 496 22.88 15.00 -4.27
N ILE A 497 21.97 14.02 -4.34
CA ILE A 497 22.26 12.60 -4.59
C ILE A 497 21.92 12.25 -6.05
N GLY A 498 22.82 11.50 -6.69
CA GLY A 498 22.64 11.03 -8.08
C GLY A 498 23.70 11.58 -9.02
N THR A 499 23.60 11.21 -10.29
CA THR A 499 24.42 11.77 -11.37
C THR A 499 23.52 12.60 -12.28
N THR A 500 23.84 13.88 -12.44
CA THR A 500 23.12 14.78 -13.33
C THR A 500 23.84 14.87 -14.67
N VAL A 501 23.14 14.55 -15.75
CA VAL A 501 23.63 14.71 -17.13
C VAL A 501 22.96 15.95 -17.72
N SER A 502 23.74 17.00 -17.96
CA SER A 502 23.31 18.20 -18.68
C SER A 502 23.10 17.90 -20.16
N ASP A 503 22.17 18.62 -20.79
CA ASP A 503 21.92 18.61 -22.25
C ASP A 503 21.69 17.23 -22.88
N PHE A 504 20.98 16.37 -22.12
CA PHE A 504 20.32 15.15 -22.60
C PHE A 504 18.97 15.47 -23.26
#